data_AF-A0A1Q4ZEK2-F1
#
_entry.id   AF-A0A1Q4ZEK2-F1
#
_cell.length_a   1.000
_cell.length_b   1.000
_cell.length_c   1.000
_cell.angle_alpha   90.00
_cell.angle_beta   90.00
_cell.angle_gamma   90.00
#
_symmetry.space_group_name_H-M   'P 1'
#
loop_
_entity.id
_entity.type
_entity.pdbx_description
1 polymer ?
#
loop_
_entity_poly.entity_id
_entity_poly.type
_entity_poly.pdbx_seq_one_letter_code
_entity_poly.pdbx_strand_id
1 'polypeptide(L)'
;MIDLCRRYTGETWSGAKERFERLPEGSPLIPAARGEQAFLESQVLRALLEHPTTYTTHPLRILRVIPDERRPVIRFAADSDPDGLADLIAWGLFSSGGKHNLGGISGLRVTEAGHDRLDVGLHGTDARLRLEGVPDRAWVRAEKIRYLTAAEHGEQSPCRHRGLTPGERAFAYDHGWFTQRWRETAAFGSALLRRLLIFRSGADWLDMAGFIKHTNTYGFRLTFAGARWTDHDVLVKHLTDPLCGIALKEDMRTCSCAYGGKGCRLWFDGPERAPGRLDLQMVEAGPDCEVAEYNQALAFTGSPSSQITRVTGNPPGMTADCAPTCHRLHDTVGYLQRVAEGRMKELDRRQRRAH
;
A
#
# COMPACT_ATOMS: atom_id res chain seq x y z
N MET A 1 -13.57 -10.01 -20.32
CA MET A 1 -12.69 -10.64 -19.32
C MET A 1 -11.40 -9.85 -19.09
N ILE A 2 -10.61 -9.55 -20.14
CA ILE A 2 -9.37 -8.75 -20.02
C ILE A 2 -9.60 -7.43 -19.28
N ASP A 3 -10.59 -6.64 -19.70
CA ASP A 3 -10.91 -5.36 -19.04
C ASP A 3 -11.40 -5.50 -17.61
N LEU A 4 -12.07 -6.60 -17.28
CA LEU A 4 -12.47 -6.90 -15.91
C LEU A 4 -11.22 -7.07 -15.06
N CYS A 5 -10.27 -7.93 -15.48
CA CYS A 5 -9.07 -8.19 -14.70
C CYS A 5 -8.22 -6.94 -14.47
N ARG A 6 -8.07 -6.10 -15.51
CA ARG A 6 -7.33 -4.82 -15.43
C ARG A 6 -7.87 -3.88 -14.36
N ARG A 7 -9.18 -3.92 -14.05
CA ARG A 7 -9.76 -3.10 -12.97
C ARG A 7 -9.22 -3.46 -11.59
N TYR A 8 -8.88 -4.73 -11.37
CA TYR A 8 -8.38 -5.24 -10.09
C TYR A 8 -6.86 -5.23 -9.98
N THR A 9 -6.17 -5.35 -11.12
CA THR A 9 -4.70 -5.48 -11.18
C THR A 9 -4.00 -4.22 -11.66
N GLY A 10 -4.68 -3.31 -12.35
CA GLY A 10 -4.06 -2.13 -12.99
C GLY A 10 -3.18 -2.46 -14.19
N GLU A 11 -3.21 -3.70 -14.67
CA GLU A 11 -2.43 -4.13 -15.84
C GLU A 11 -2.77 -3.32 -17.10
N THR A 12 -1.77 -3.17 -17.98
CA THR A 12 -2.04 -2.67 -19.34
C THR A 12 -2.88 -3.68 -20.09
N TRP A 13 -3.58 -3.22 -21.14
CA TRP A 13 -4.40 -4.14 -21.94
C TRP A 13 -3.56 -5.27 -22.56
N SER A 14 -2.40 -4.94 -23.12
CA SER A 14 -1.47 -5.91 -23.70
C SER A 14 -0.94 -6.90 -22.66
N GLY A 15 -0.52 -6.43 -21.49
CA GLY A 15 0.01 -7.29 -20.43
C GLY A 15 -1.05 -8.24 -19.86
N ALA A 16 -2.26 -7.73 -19.60
CA ALA A 16 -3.37 -8.56 -19.14
C ALA A 16 -3.78 -9.60 -20.19
N LYS A 17 -3.78 -9.23 -21.49
CA LYS A 17 -4.04 -10.15 -22.58
C LYS A 17 -3.00 -11.27 -22.64
N GLU A 18 -1.71 -10.92 -22.68
CA GLU A 18 -0.60 -11.88 -22.74
C GLU A 18 -0.63 -12.85 -21.56
N ARG A 19 -0.88 -12.34 -20.34
CA ARG A 19 -1.02 -13.19 -19.16
C ARG A 19 -2.23 -14.11 -19.28
N PHE A 20 -3.36 -13.59 -19.71
CA PHE A 20 -4.59 -14.37 -19.87
C PHE A 20 -4.43 -15.50 -20.89
N GLU A 21 -3.75 -15.25 -22.02
CA GLU A 21 -3.47 -16.26 -23.05
C GLU A 21 -2.53 -17.38 -22.55
N ARG A 22 -1.76 -17.14 -21.47
CA ARG A 22 -0.90 -18.15 -20.83
C ARG A 22 -1.59 -18.93 -19.72
N LEU A 23 -2.77 -18.52 -19.28
CA LEU A 23 -3.47 -19.22 -18.20
C LEU A 23 -4.01 -20.55 -18.73
N PRO A 24 -3.84 -21.66 -17.99
CA PRO A 24 -4.54 -22.90 -18.31
C PRO A 24 -6.05 -22.68 -18.33
N GLU A 25 -6.76 -23.41 -19.19
CA GLU A 25 -8.22 -23.34 -19.27
C GLU A 25 -8.86 -23.60 -17.90
N GLY A 26 -9.87 -22.79 -17.54
CA GLY A 26 -10.55 -22.87 -16.24
C GLY A 26 -9.78 -22.27 -15.05
N SER A 27 -8.56 -21.76 -15.25
CA SER A 27 -7.82 -21.10 -14.17
C SER A 27 -8.47 -19.79 -13.73
N PRO A 28 -8.37 -19.42 -12.44
CA PRO A 28 -8.86 -18.13 -11.96
C PRO A 28 -8.13 -16.98 -12.66
N LEU A 29 -8.85 -15.90 -12.96
CA LEU A 29 -8.30 -14.71 -13.64
C LEU A 29 -7.20 -14.03 -12.84
N ILE A 30 -7.31 -14.10 -11.51
CA ILE A 30 -6.31 -13.63 -10.55
C ILE A 30 -5.98 -14.83 -9.67
N PRO A 31 -4.85 -15.52 -9.90
CA PRO A 31 -4.48 -16.68 -9.12
C PRO A 31 -4.36 -16.32 -7.63
N ALA A 32 -4.59 -17.29 -6.75
CA ALA A 32 -4.39 -17.14 -5.32
C ALA A 32 -2.97 -17.61 -4.94
N ALA A 33 -2.29 -16.86 -4.07
CA ALA A 33 -1.06 -17.34 -3.45
C ALA A 33 -1.37 -18.43 -2.41
N ARG A 34 -0.38 -19.26 -2.09
CA ARG A 34 -0.48 -20.28 -1.01
C ARG A 34 0.76 -20.24 -0.12
N GLY A 35 0.64 -20.73 1.11
CA GLY A 35 1.75 -20.91 2.04
C GLY A 35 2.59 -19.65 2.25
N GLU A 36 3.91 -19.80 2.14
CA GLU A 36 4.89 -18.71 2.34
C GLU A 36 4.73 -17.55 1.34
N GLN A 37 4.25 -17.83 0.12
CA GLN A 37 4.00 -16.77 -0.87
C GLN A 37 2.83 -15.88 -0.44
N ALA A 38 1.74 -16.49 0.05
CA ALA A 38 0.61 -15.73 0.59
C ALA A 38 1.02 -14.93 1.83
N PHE A 39 1.87 -15.53 2.68
CA PHE A 39 2.41 -14.86 3.85
C PHE A 39 3.27 -13.65 3.47
N LEU A 40 4.22 -13.79 2.53
CA LEU A 40 5.04 -12.69 2.04
C LEU A 40 4.17 -11.54 1.50
N GLU A 41 3.23 -11.84 0.62
CA GLU A 41 2.33 -10.83 0.04
C GLU A 41 1.47 -10.13 1.09
N SER A 42 0.93 -10.86 2.06
CA SER A 42 0.18 -10.28 3.17
C SER A 42 1.04 -9.34 4.02
N GLN A 43 2.29 -9.73 4.30
CA GLN A 43 3.21 -8.91 5.07
C GLN A 43 3.63 -7.65 4.29
N VAL A 44 3.76 -7.74 2.96
CA VAL A 44 3.98 -6.57 2.10
C VAL A 44 2.78 -5.62 2.17
N LEU A 45 1.55 -6.12 2.06
CA LEU A 45 0.36 -5.28 2.23
C LEU A 45 0.33 -4.62 3.60
N ARG A 46 0.59 -5.39 4.68
CA ARG A 46 0.66 -4.86 6.05
C ARG A 46 1.66 -3.71 6.16
N ALA A 47 2.87 -3.92 5.65
CA ALA A 47 3.92 -2.89 5.63
C ALA A 47 3.45 -1.60 4.93
N LEU A 48 2.77 -1.73 3.80
CA LEU A 48 2.23 -0.58 3.06
C LEU A 48 1.04 0.09 3.79
N LEU A 49 0.29 -0.64 4.61
CA LEU A 49 -0.81 -0.10 5.42
C LEU A 49 -0.32 0.56 6.72
N GLU A 50 0.79 0.09 7.29
CA GLU A 50 1.44 0.68 8.48
C GLU A 50 2.25 1.93 8.13
N HIS A 51 2.76 2.00 6.88
CA HIS A 51 3.44 3.16 6.32
C HIS A 51 2.68 3.70 5.11
N PRO A 52 1.41 4.14 5.29
CA PRO A 52 0.55 4.48 4.18
C PRO A 52 1.09 5.71 3.46
N THR A 53 1.09 5.61 2.13
CA THR A 53 1.33 6.75 1.26
C THR A 53 0.00 7.44 1.00
N THR A 54 -0.16 8.64 1.58
CA THR A 54 -1.35 9.48 1.40
C THR A 54 -1.10 10.52 0.29
N TYR A 55 -2.17 11.21 -0.11
CA TYR A 55 -2.16 12.28 -1.11
C TYR A 55 -1.65 11.81 -2.47
N THR A 56 -2.21 10.73 -2.98
CA THR A 56 -1.94 10.19 -4.32
C THR A 56 -3.25 9.71 -4.94
N THR A 57 -3.34 9.62 -6.27
CA THR A 57 -4.50 8.99 -6.95
C THR A 57 -4.31 7.48 -7.17
N HIS A 58 -3.28 6.89 -6.56
CA HIS A 58 -2.92 5.49 -6.65
C HIS A 58 -3.03 4.80 -5.28
N PRO A 59 -3.76 3.69 -5.13
CA PRO A 59 -3.94 3.05 -3.83
C PRO A 59 -2.58 2.58 -3.30
N LEU A 60 -2.15 3.11 -2.15
CA LEU A 60 -0.82 2.87 -1.55
C LEU A 60 0.34 3.16 -2.53
N ARG A 61 0.16 4.12 -3.45
CA ARG A 61 1.08 4.45 -4.56
C ARG A 61 1.40 3.25 -5.47
N ILE A 62 0.53 2.25 -5.52
CA ILE A 62 0.66 1.13 -6.44
C ILE A 62 -0.04 1.46 -7.76
N LEU A 63 0.72 1.40 -8.85
CA LEU A 63 0.22 1.60 -10.20
C LEU A 63 -0.42 0.32 -10.75
N ARG A 64 0.19 -0.84 -10.47
CA ARG A 64 -0.30 -2.16 -10.88
C ARG A 64 0.28 -3.27 -10.01
N VAL A 65 -0.48 -4.36 -9.90
CA VAL A 65 -0.05 -5.64 -9.35
C VAL A 65 -0.24 -6.69 -10.42
N ILE A 66 0.84 -7.29 -10.93
CA ILE A 66 0.76 -8.39 -11.90
C ILE A 66 0.77 -9.69 -11.09
N PRO A 67 -0.38 -10.39 -10.99
CA PRO A 67 -0.47 -11.59 -10.17
C PRO A 67 0.26 -12.74 -10.86
N ASP A 68 1.04 -13.46 -10.08
CA ASP A 68 1.73 -14.69 -10.48
C ASP A 68 1.79 -15.61 -9.26
N GLU A 69 1.79 -16.93 -9.44
CA GLU A 69 1.80 -17.88 -8.33
C GLU A 69 3.12 -17.93 -7.57
N ARG A 70 4.24 -17.61 -8.23
CA ARG A 70 5.60 -17.75 -7.70
C ARG A 70 6.32 -16.43 -7.48
N ARG A 71 6.07 -15.45 -8.34
CA ARG A 71 6.73 -14.14 -8.29
C ARG A 71 5.80 -13.04 -8.82
N PRO A 72 4.81 -12.60 -8.04
CA PRO A 72 4.02 -11.42 -8.38
C PRO A 72 4.93 -10.19 -8.55
N VAL A 73 4.45 -9.24 -9.34
CA VAL A 73 5.13 -7.96 -9.58
C VAL A 73 4.27 -6.83 -9.04
N ILE A 74 4.82 -5.99 -8.17
CA ILE A 74 4.20 -4.74 -7.74
C ILE A 74 4.96 -3.60 -8.40
N ARG A 75 4.27 -2.79 -9.19
CA ARG A 75 4.84 -1.56 -9.73
C ARG A 75 4.25 -0.37 -9.01
N PHE A 76 5.12 0.45 -8.44
CA PHE A 76 4.74 1.69 -7.79
C PHE A 76 4.72 2.87 -8.75
N ALA A 77 3.98 3.89 -8.38
CA ALA A 77 3.99 5.21 -8.95
C ALA A 77 4.94 6.08 -8.11
N ALA A 78 6.17 6.28 -8.60
CA ALA A 78 7.18 7.08 -7.90
C ALA A 78 6.90 8.58 -7.89
N ASP A 79 6.01 9.04 -8.79
CA ASP A 79 5.54 10.42 -8.93
C ASP A 79 6.67 11.47 -8.72
N SER A 80 6.45 12.53 -7.93
CA SER A 80 7.44 13.59 -7.71
C SER A 80 8.50 13.27 -6.64
N ASP A 81 8.31 12.22 -5.83
CA ASP A 81 9.17 11.88 -4.69
C ASP A 81 9.57 10.38 -4.69
N PRO A 82 10.45 9.95 -5.62
CA PRO A 82 10.95 8.58 -5.69
C PRO A 82 11.78 8.18 -4.47
N ASP A 83 12.58 9.12 -3.92
CA ASP A 83 13.44 8.86 -2.76
C ASP A 83 12.60 8.62 -1.50
N GLY A 84 11.59 9.47 -1.24
CA GLY A 84 10.68 9.27 -0.12
C GLY A 84 9.82 8.02 -0.26
N LEU A 85 9.42 7.65 -1.47
CA LEU A 85 8.73 6.38 -1.71
C LEU A 85 9.61 5.17 -1.38
N ALA A 86 10.85 5.16 -1.88
CA ALA A 86 11.80 4.07 -1.63
C ALA A 86 12.07 3.92 -0.13
N ASP A 87 12.25 5.03 0.58
CA ASP A 87 12.45 5.06 2.02
C ASP A 87 11.23 4.46 2.76
N LEU A 88 10.02 4.95 2.47
CA LEU A 88 8.78 4.43 3.09
C LEU A 88 8.61 2.93 2.88
N ILE A 89 8.80 2.45 1.65
CA ILE A 89 8.72 1.02 1.35
C ILE A 89 9.83 0.27 2.10
N ALA A 90 11.06 0.77 2.12
CA ALA A 90 12.17 0.09 2.79
C ALA A 90 11.99 0.00 4.32
N TRP A 91 11.40 1.01 4.95
CA TRP A 91 11.04 0.98 6.38
C TRP A 91 10.00 -0.10 6.70
N GLY A 92 8.99 -0.22 5.84
CA GLY A 92 7.95 -1.25 6.02
C GLY A 92 8.43 -2.66 5.66
N LEU A 93 9.34 -2.81 4.70
CA LEU A 93 9.76 -4.12 4.19
C LEU A 93 10.97 -4.71 4.93
N PHE A 94 12.04 -3.94 5.10
CA PHE A 94 13.29 -4.47 5.64
C PHE A 94 13.38 -4.22 7.13
N SER A 95 13.80 -5.26 7.87
CA SER A 95 13.94 -5.19 9.31
C SER A 95 14.76 -3.97 9.77
N SER A 96 14.45 -3.37 10.92
CA SER A 96 15.32 -2.36 11.56
C SER A 96 16.39 -2.98 12.46
N GLY A 97 16.32 -4.30 12.67
CA GLY A 97 17.00 -4.96 13.77
C GLY A 97 16.30 -4.73 15.12
N GLY A 98 16.88 -5.30 16.18
CA GLY A 98 16.39 -5.15 17.55
C GLY A 98 15.41 -6.23 18.01
N LYS A 99 15.55 -6.62 19.28
CA LYS A 99 14.78 -7.69 19.93
C LYS A 99 13.32 -7.32 20.24
N HIS A 100 13.05 -6.05 20.55
CA HIS A 100 11.77 -5.61 21.11
C HIS A 100 10.92 -4.72 20.17
N ASN A 101 11.50 -4.27 19.06
CA ASN A 101 10.80 -3.40 18.11
C ASN A 101 11.28 -3.70 16.69
N LEU A 102 10.98 -4.91 16.23
CA LEU A 102 11.29 -5.32 14.87
C LEU A 102 10.30 -4.65 13.91
N GLY A 103 10.64 -3.45 13.43
CA GLY A 103 10.02 -2.93 12.21
C GLY A 103 10.37 -3.83 11.03
N GLY A 104 9.57 -3.83 9.97
CA GLY A 104 9.86 -4.62 8.76
C GLY A 104 9.30 -6.06 8.74
N ILE A 105 9.72 -6.82 7.73
CA ILE A 105 9.39 -8.23 7.53
C ILE A 105 10.62 -9.08 7.88
N SER A 106 10.53 -9.87 8.94
CA SER A 106 11.61 -10.76 9.38
C SER A 106 12.03 -11.73 8.27
N GLY A 107 13.33 -11.78 7.97
CA GLY A 107 13.88 -12.67 6.96
C GLY A 107 13.69 -12.21 5.50
N LEU A 108 13.09 -11.04 5.25
CA LEU A 108 13.01 -10.50 3.89
C LEU A 108 14.38 -10.00 3.43
N ARG A 109 14.83 -10.45 2.25
CA ARG A 109 16.12 -10.09 1.67
C ARG A 109 15.98 -9.61 0.24
N VAL A 110 16.89 -8.74 -0.18
CA VAL A 110 17.14 -8.43 -1.59
C VAL A 110 17.85 -9.63 -2.21
N THR A 111 17.24 -10.23 -3.23
CA THR A 111 17.81 -11.33 -4.00
C THR A 111 18.46 -10.85 -5.29
N GLU A 112 17.91 -9.81 -5.91
CA GLU A 112 18.44 -9.19 -7.13
C GLU A 112 18.05 -7.71 -7.15
N ALA A 113 18.90 -6.85 -7.71
CA ALA A 113 18.65 -5.40 -7.82
C ALA A 113 19.27 -4.84 -9.10
N GLY A 114 18.54 -3.96 -9.79
CA GLY A 114 19.00 -3.21 -10.95
C GLY A 114 17.92 -2.99 -12.01
N HIS A 115 18.15 -2.04 -12.91
CA HIS A 115 17.22 -1.66 -13.98
C HIS A 115 15.85 -1.19 -13.46
N ASP A 116 15.86 -0.45 -12.35
CA ASP A 116 14.67 0.06 -11.64
C ASP A 116 13.77 -1.08 -11.13
N ARG A 117 14.40 -2.21 -10.78
CA ARG A 117 13.77 -3.42 -10.25
C ARG A 117 14.49 -3.88 -9.00
N LEU A 118 13.70 -4.34 -8.03
CA LEU A 118 14.18 -4.98 -6.81
C LEU A 118 13.42 -6.29 -6.61
N ASP A 119 14.12 -7.42 -6.74
CA ASP A 119 13.55 -8.71 -6.39
C ASP A 119 13.88 -8.99 -4.92
N VAL A 120 12.84 -9.29 -4.15
CA VAL A 120 12.94 -9.66 -2.74
C VAL A 120 12.45 -11.09 -2.52
N GLY A 121 13.03 -11.75 -1.53
CA GLY A 121 12.67 -13.12 -1.15
C GLY A 121 12.63 -13.31 0.35
N LEU A 122 11.75 -14.19 0.81
CA LEU A 122 11.66 -14.56 2.22
C LEU A 122 12.65 -15.69 2.52
N HIS A 123 13.61 -15.43 3.42
CA HIS A 123 14.66 -16.36 3.78
C HIS A 123 14.12 -17.74 4.19
N GLY A 124 14.75 -18.80 3.68
CA GLY A 124 14.39 -20.19 3.98
C GLY A 124 13.18 -20.70 3.19
N THR A 125 12.70 -19.94 2.20
CA THR A 125 11.51 -20.28 1.41
C THR A 125 11.73 -19.94 -0.07
N ASP A 126 10.82 -20.40 -0.93
CA ASP A 126 10.77 -20.01 -2.35
C ASP A 126 9.92 -18.76 -2.61
N ALA A 127 9.36 -18.15 -1.56
CA ALA A 127 8.48 -16.99 -1.71
C ALA A 127 9.26 -15.77 -2.16
N ARG A 128 8.81 -15.15 -3.26
CA ARG A 128 9.50 -14.02 -3.90
C ARG A 128 8.50 -12.99 -4.41
N LEU A 129 8.97 -11.77 -4.55
CA LEU A 129 8.18 -10.68 -5.11
C LEU A 129 9.11 -9.68 -5.81
N ARG A 130 8.65 -9.12 -6.92
CA ARG A 130 9.36 -8.07 -7.65
C ARG A 130 8.73 -6.71 -7.38
N LEU A 131 9.55 -5.73 -7.05
CA LEU A 131 9.18 -4.32 -6.93
C LEU A 131 9.71 -3.56 -8.15
N GLU A 132 8.86 -2.78 -8.80
CA GLU A 132 9.22 -1.95 -9.96
C GLU A 132 8.76 -0.49 -9.78
N GLY A 133 9.30 0.41 -10.61
CA GLY A 133 8.79 1.78 -10.76
C GLY A 133 9.45 2.80 -9.85
N VAL A 134 10.38 2.37 -8.99
CA VAL A 134 11.25 3.21 -8.18
C VAL A 134 12.67 3.12 -8.76
N PRO A 135 13.36 4.24 -9.00
CA PRO A 135 14.64 4.23 -9.68
C PRO A 135 15.76 3.64 -8.81
N ASP A 136 16.75 3.00 -9.43
CA ASP A 136 17.86 2.31 -8.73
C ASP A 136 18.56 3.22 -7.70
N ARG A 137 18.76 4.49 -8.04
CA ARG A 137 19.39 5.48 -7.14
C ARG A 137 18.64 5.63 -5.81
N ALA A 138 17.32 5.55 -5.82
CA ALA A 138 16.47 5.71 -4.65
C ALA A 138 16.53 4.44 -3.77
N TRP A 139 16.54 3.26 -4.38
CA TRP A 139 16.75 2.00 -3.66
C TRP A 139 18.11 1.93 -2.98
N VAL A 140 19.19 2.31 -3.67
CA VAL A 140 20.54 2.34 -3.10
C VAL A 140 20.59 3.27 -1.88
N ARG A 141 19.95 4.44 -1.97
CA ARG A 141 19.85 5.39 -0.85
C ARG A 141 19.05 4.79 0.32
N ALA A 142 17.88 4.21 0.06
CA ALA A 142 17.05 3.60 1.08
C ALA A 142 17.79 2.44 1.78
N GLU A 143 18.47 1.58 1.01
CA GLU A 143 19.30 0.49 1.55
C GLU A 143 20.42 1.02 2.46
N LYS A 144 21.09 2.10 2.07
CA LYS A 144 22.10 2.78 2.91
C LYS A 144 21.50 3.27 4.23
N ILE A 145 20.30 3.85 4.22
CA ILE A 145 19.61 4.27 5.43
C ILE A 145 19.34 3.06 6.36
N ARG A 146 18.85 1.95 5.80
CA ARG A 146 18.59 0.72 6.57
C ARG A 146 19.88 0.17 7.18
N TYR A 147 20.97 0.16 6.43
CA TYR A 147 22.29 -0.23 6.93
C TYR A 147 22.71 0.63 8.14
N LEU A 148 22.61 1.96 8.02
CA LEU A 148 23.01 2.87 9.10
C LEU A 148 22.14 2.71 10.35
N THR A 149 20.82 2.50 10.19
CA THR A 149 19.92 2.20 11.33
C THR A 149 20.28 0.91 12.02
N ALA A 150 20.55 -0.16 11.27
CA ALA A 150 20.95 -1.43 11.86
C ALA A 150 22.26 -1.29 12.65
N ALA A 151 23.23 -0.54 12.12
CA ALA A 151 24.50 -0.28 12.80
C ALA A 151 24.33 0.46 14.14
N GLU A 152 23.38 1.40 14.25
CA GLU A 152 23.05 2.07 15.54
C GLU A 152 22.55 1.08 16.61
N HIS A 153 22.03 -0.09 16.20
CA HIS A 153 21.61 -1.17 17.08
C HIS A 153 22.64 -2.30 17.21
N GLY A 154 23.85 -2.14 16.67
CA GLY A 154 24.88 -3.19 16.66
C GLY A 154 24.52 -4.39 15.75
N GLU A 155 23.64 -4.17 14.78
CA GLU A 155 23.15 -5.19 13.85
C GLU A 155 23.78 -5.04 12.46
N GLN A 156 23.84 -6.15 11.72
CA GLN A 156 24.23 -6.12 10.31
C GLN A 156 23.05 -5.65 9.43
N SER A 157 23.34 -5.17 8.21
CA SER A 157 22.28 -4.73 7.30
C SER A 157 21.31 -5.86 6.97
N PRO A 158 20.02 -5.70 7.29
CA PRO A 158 19.03 -6.74 7.09
C PRO A 158 18.69 -6.94 5.62
N CYS A 159 18.94 -5.96 4.74
CA CYS A 159 18.60 -6.05 3.32
C CYS A 159 19.33 -7.20 2.62
N ARG A 160 20.61 -7.44 2.95
CA ARG A 160 21.48 -8.44 2.29
C ARG A 160 22.11 -9.45 3.25
N HIS A 161 21.69 -9.47 4.51
CA HIS A 161 22.20 -10.43 5.49
C HIS A 161 21.93 -11.88 5.07
N ARG A 162 22.92 -12.76 5.20
CA ARG A 162 22.75 -14.20 4.95
C ARG A 162 21.96 -14.84 6.08
N GLY A 163 20.70 -15.17 5.82
CA GLY A 163 19.79 -15.71 6.83
C GLY A 163 19.24 -14.66 7.78
N LEU A 164 18.62 -15.08 8.89
CA LEU A 164 18.09 -14.15 9.88
C LEU A 164 19.21 -13.36 10.59
N THR A 165 18.99 -12.09 10.91
CA THR A 165 19.90 -11.32 11.78
C THR A 165 19.75 -11.78 13.25
N PRO A 166 20.72 -11.50 14.13
CA PRO A 166 20.57 -11.73 15.57
C PRO A 166 19.27 -11.16 16.14
N GLY A 167 18.93 -9.90 15.82
CA GLY A 167 17.71 -9.26 16.28
C GLY A 167 16.43 -9.93 15.76
N GLU A 168 16.41 -10.32 14.48
CA GLU A 168 15.27 -11.07 13.92
C GLU A 168 15.09 -12.44 14.59
N ARG A 169 16.19 -13.15 14.91
CA ARG A 169 16.12 -14.42 15.66
C ARG A 169 15.58 -14.22 17.06
N ALA A 170 16.08 -13.21 17.78
CA ALA A 170 15.64 -12.90 19.13
C ALA A 170 14.16 -12.50 19.15
N PHE A 171 13.72 -11.68 18.20
CA PHE A 171 12.32 -11.32 18.05
C PHE A 171 11.46 -12.55 17.72
N ALA A 172 11.88 -13.40 16.78
CA ALA A 172 11.13 -14.61 16.46
C ALA A 172 10.97 -15.56 17.65
N TYR A 173 11.98 -15.64 18.52
CA TYR A 173 11.92 -16.44 19.75
C TYR A 173 10.93 -15.86 20.77
N ASP A 174 10.98 -14.56 21.05
CA ASP A 174 10.12 -13.92 22.06
C ASP A 174 8.68 -13.64 21.56
N HIS A 175 8.53 -13.43 20.25
CA HIS A 175 7.34 -12.88 19.62
C HIS A 175 6.82 -13.74 18.46
N GLY A 176 7.25 -15.00 18.34
CA GLY A 176 6.84 -15.91 17.25
C GLY A 176 5.32 -16.11 17.12
N TRP A 177 4.58 -15.91 18.21
CA TRP A 177 3.11 -15.92 18.20
C TRP A 177 2.50 -14.86 17.27
N PHE A 178 3.13 -13.69 17.11
CA PHE A 178 2.67 -12.67 16.16
C PHE A 178 2.75 -13.19 14.73
N THR A 179 3.88 -13.79 14.36
CA THR A 179 4.07 -14.41 13.04
C THR A 179 3.03 -15.50 12.80
N GLN A 180 2.74 -16.32 13.81
CA GLN A 180 1.69 -17.34 13.70
C GLN A 180 0.32 -16.73 13.43
N ARG A 181 -0.07 -15.68 14.16
CA ARG A 181 -1.33 -14.96 13.92
C ARG A 181 -1.41 -14.35 12.53
N TRP A 182 -0.32 -13.76 12.03
CA TRP A 182 -0.27 -13.22 10.67
C TRP A 182 -0.37 -14.30 9.59
N ARG A 183 0.10 -15.52 9.86
CA ARG A 183 -0.06 -16.67 8.96
C ARG A 183 -1.51 -17.09 8.84
N GLU A 184 -2.31 -16.98 9.91
CA GLU A 184 -3.74 -17.32 9.90
C GLU A 184 -4.51 -16.49 8.85
N THR A 185 -4.14 -15.21 8.67
CA THR A 185 -4.82 -14.30 7.72
C THR A 185 -4.05 -14.03 6.42
N ALA A 186 -2.95 -14.75 6.19
CA ALA A 186 -2.05 -14.51 5.07
C ALA A 186 -2.74 -14.62 3.70
N ALA A 187 -3.60 -15.61 3.53
CA ALA A 187 -4.35 -15.79 2.28
C ALA A 187 -5.27 -14.60 1.99
N PHE A 188 -5.87 -14.00 3.03
CA PHE A 188 -6.74 -12.84 2.90
C PHE A 188 -5.95 -11.57 2.53
N GLY A 189 -4.85 -11.31 3.24
CA GLY A 189 -3.96 -10.18 2.94
C GLY A 189 -3.38 -10.24 1.53
N SER A 190 -2.95 -11.43 1.07
CA SER A 190 -2.51 -11.65 -0.31
C SER A 190 -3.63 -11.41 -1.32
N ALA A 191 -4.85 -11.91 -1.06
CA ALA A 191 -5.99 -11.71 -1.96
C ALA A 191 -6.32 -10.22 -2.13
N LEU A 192 -6.28 -9.44 -1.05
CA LEU A 192 -6.44 -7.98 -1.06
C LEU A 192 -5.34 -7.30 -1.88
N LEU A 193 -4.07 -7.64 -1.66
CA LEU A 193 -2.95 -7.05 -2.40
C LEU A 193 -3.09 -7.26 -3.91
N ARG A 194 -3.38 -8.50 -4.34
CA ARG A 194 -3.55 -8.85 -5.75
C ARG A 194 -4.72 -8.14 -6.45
N ARG A 195 -5.64 -7.57 -5.67
CA ARG A 195 -6.86 -6.89 -6.13
C ARG A 195 -6.90 -5.41 -5.74
N LEU A 196 -5.80 -4.87 -5.21
CA LEU A 196 -5.77 -3.54 -4.60
C LEU A 196 -6.24 -2.43 -5.55
N LEU A 197 -6.07 -2.59 -6.87
CA LEU A 197 -6.45 -1.57 -7.84
C LEU A 197 -7.97 -1.45 -8.01
N ILE A 198 -8.76 -2.34 -7.39
CA ILE A 198 -10.21 -2.20 -7.35
C ILE A 198 -10.66 -0.90 -6.67
N PHE A 199 -9.90 -0.42 -5.68
CA PHE A 199 -10.18 0.86 -5.03
C PHE A 199 -10.00 2.04 -5.98
N ARG A 200 -9.13 1.94 -6.99
CA ARG A 200 -8.94 2.98 -7.99
C ARG A 200 -9.99 2.95 -9.09
N SER A 201 -10.41 1.75 -9.50
CA SER A 201 -11.35 1.58 -10.61
C SER A 201 -12.81 1.69 -10.17
N GLY A 202 -13.11 1.39 -8.90
CA GLY A 202 -14.45 1.41 -8.33
C GLY A 202 -14.83 2.69 -7.58
N ALA A 203 -13.92 3.67 -7.43
CA ALA A 203 -14.18 4.87 -6.64
C ALA A 203 -13.30 6.07 -7.06
N ASP A 204 -13.87 7.28 -6.99
CA ASP A 204 -13.20 8.57 -7.28
C ASP A 204 -12.83 9.30 -5.98
N TRP A 205 -11.91 8.73 -5.20
CA TRP A 205 -11.46 9.27 -3.92
C TRP A 205 -10.32 10.29 -4.09
N LEU A 206 -10.26 11.27 -3.17
CA LEU A 206 -9.22 12.28 -3.02
C LEU A 206 -7.96 11.74 -2.35
N ASP A 207 -8.15 10.92 -1.32
CA ASP A 207 -7.09 10.26 -0.59
C ASP A 207 -7.50 8.86 -0.10
N MET A 208 -6.51 7.98 0.05
CA MET A 208 -6.67 6.66 0.64
C MET A 208 -5.63 6.44 1.73
N ALA A 209 -6.09 6.39 2.98
CA ALA A 209 -5.26 6.02 4.11
C ALA A 209 -5.41 4.52 4.41
N GLY A 210 -4.29 3.81 4.47
CA GLY A 210 -4.22 2.44 4.97
C GLY A 210 -4.11 2.40 6.49
N PHE A 211 -4.62 1.34 7.11
CA PHE A 211 -4.34 1.04 8.50
C PHE A 211 -4.49 -0.46 8.78
N ILE A 212 -3.96 -0.90 9.91
CA ILE A 212 -4.11 -2.25 10.43
C ILE A 212 -4.76 -2.16 11.81
N LYS A 213 -5.70 -3.08 12.09
CA LYS A 213 -6.25 -3.27 13.44
C LYS A 213 -6.02 -4.71 13.86
N HIS A 214 -5.36 -4.87 15.00
CA HIS A 214 -4.96 -6.19 15.49
C HIS A 214 -4.19 -6.98 14.41
N THR A 215 -4.16 -8.31 14.51
CA THR A 215 -3.43 -9.18 13.56
C THR A 215 -4.30 -9.71 12.42
N ASN A 216 -5.54 -9.25 12.27
CA ASN A 216 -6.50 -9.86 11.34
C ASN A 216 -7.33 -8.86 10.55
N THR A 217 -7.24 -7.56 10.81
CA THR A 217 -8.07 -6.55 10.15
C THR A 217 -7.23 -5.60 9.29
N TYR A 218 -7.52 -5.61 7.99
CA TYR A 218 -6.93 -4.73 6.99
C TYR A 218 -7.88 -3.57 6.73
N GLY A 219 -7.39 -2.35 6.90
CA GLY A 219 -8.20 -1.15 6.91
C GLY A 219 -7.88 -0.21 5.76
N PHE A 220 -8.93 0.33 5.14
CA PHE A 220 -8.82 1.37 4.12
C PHE A 220 -9.80 2.48 4.44
N ARG A 221 -9.32 3.72 4.51
CA ARG A 221 -10.15 4.92 4.59
C ARG A 221 -10.04 5.69 3.27
N LEU A 222 -11.15 5.80 2.57
CA LEU A 222 -11.31 6.56 1.34
C LEU A 222 -11.97 7.90 1.65
N THR A 223 -11.30 8.99 1.32
CA THR A 223 -11.83 10.34 1.46
C THR A 223 -12.33 10.84 0.10
N PHE A 224 -13.53 11.39 0.01
CA PHE A 224 -14.17 11.82 -1.24
C PHE A 224 -14.46 13.32 -1.25
N ALA A 225 -14.39 13.96 -2.42
CA ALA A 225 -15.05 15.24 -2.60
C ALA A 225 -16.57 15.01 -2.59
N GLY A 226 -17.33 15.88 -1.93
CA GLY A 226 -18.77 15.72 -1.80
C GLY A 226 -19.51 15.59 -3.14
N ALA A 227 -19.08 16.33 -4.16
CA ALA A 227 -19.63 16.29 -5.51
C ALA A 227 -19.20 15.05 -6.33
N ARG A 228 -18.23 14.29 -5.83
CA ARG A 228 -17.65 13.08 -6.46
C ARG A 228 -17.87 11.83 -5.61
N TRP A 229 -18.83 11.88 -4.70
CA TRP A 229 -19.20 10.74 -3.89
C TRP A 229 -19.55 9.54 -4.78
N THR A 230 -18.95 8.40 -4.51
CA THR A 230 -19.26 7.15 -5.20
C THR A 230 -20.24 6.35 -4.34
N ASP A 231 -21.26 5.76 -4.99
CA ASP A 231 -22.13 4.80 -4.33
C ASP A 231 -21.30 3.62 -3.79
N HIS A 232 -21.34 3.42 -2.48
CA HIS A 232 -20.58 2.36 -1.83
C HIS A 232 -21.00 0.97 -2.32
N ASP A 233 -22.27 0.78 -2.73
CA ASP A 233 -22.74 -0.52 -3.22
C ASP A 233 -22.08 -0.91 -4.55
N VAL A 234 -21.65 0.06 -5.36
CA VAL A 234 -20.84 -0.19 -6.55
C VAL A 234 -19.47 -0.73 -6.17
N LEU A 235 -18.82 -0.12 -5.17
CA LEU A 235 -17.53 -0.59 -4.66
C LEU A 235 -17.65 -1.97 -4.00
N VAL A 236 -18.71 -2.22 -3.22
CA VAL A 236 -18.99 -3.53 -2.62
C VAL A 236 -19.17 -4.59 -3.70
N LYS A 237 -20.02 -4.32 -4.71
CA LYS A 237 -20.23 -5.24 -5.84
C LYS A 237 -18.93 -5.60 -6.55
N HIS A 238 -18.01 -4.64 -6.67
CA HIS A 238 -16.68 -4.86 -7.23
C HIS A 238 -15.79 -5.67 -6.29
N LEU A 239 -15.76 -5.36 -5.00
CA LEU A 239 -15.01 -6.14 -4.02
C LEU A 239 -15.48 -7.61 -3.96
N THR A 240 -16.78 -7.86 -4.17
CA THR A 240 -17.41 -9.19 -4.09
C THR A 240 -17.70 -9.82 -5.46
N ASP A 241 -17.10 -9.34 -6.54
CA ASP A 241 -17.31 -9.90 -7.87
C ASP A 241 -16.93 -11.40 -7.91
N PRO A 242 -17.77 -12.27 -8.50
CA PRO A 242 -17.55 -13.72 -8.43
C PRO A 242 -16.33 -14.20 -9.24
N LEU A 243 -15.84 -13.42 -10.21
CA LEU A 243 -14.71 -13.82 -11.06
C LEU A 243 -13.38 -13.22 -10.59
N CYS A 244 -13.40 -11.95 -10.21
CA CYS A 244 -12.19 -11.19 -9.89
C CYS A 244 -12.16 -10.65 -8.46
N GLY A 245 -13.29 -10.60 -7.77
CA GLY A 245 -13.39 -10.13 -6.39
C GLY A 245 -12.88 -11.14 -5.37
N ILE A 246 -13.27 -10.91 -4.12
CA ILE A 246 -13.06 -11.78 -2.96
C ILE A 246 -14.46 -12.16 -2.46
N ALA A 247 -14.68 -13.42 -2.12
CA ALA A 247 -15.95 -13.89 -1.56
C ALA A 247 -16.14 -13.40 -0.11
N LEU A 248 -16.23 -12.08 0.04
CA LEU A 248 -16.44 -11.38 1.31
C LEU A 248 -17.86 -11.57 1.79
N LYS A 249 -18.03 -11.72 3.11
CA LYS A 249 -19.32 -11.66 3.77
C LYS A 249 -19.41 -10.36 4.55
N GLU A 250 -20.43 -9.56 4.29
CA GLU A 250 -20.69 -8.37 5.09
C GLU A 250 -21.05 -8.76 6.52
N ASP A 251 -20.30 -8.23 7.49
CA ASP A 251 -20.51 -8.42 8.93
C ASP A 251 -21.29 -7.23 9.51
N MET A 252 -20.90 -6.01 9.11
CA MET A 252 -21.50 -4.78 9.62
C MET A 252 -21.48 -3.68 8.57
N ARG A 253 -22.54 -2.87 8.55
CA ARG A 253 -22.65 -1.65 7.75
C ARG A 253 -23.26 -0.53 8.59
N THR A 254 -22.54 0.59 8.71
CA THR A 254 -23.04 1.83 9.31
C THR A 254 -22.90 2.95 8.30
N CYS A 255 -24.03 3.42 7.77
CA CYS A 255 -24.05 4.47 6.74
C CYS A 255 -24.96 5.63 7.15
N SER A 256 -24.51 6.86 6.90
CA SER A 256 -25.35 8.06 6.99
C SER A 256 -25.98 8.48 5.64
N CYS A 257 -25.66 7.77 4.56
CA CYS A 257 -26.15 8.03 3.18
C CYS A 257 -27.67 8.05 3.07
N ALA A 258 -28.36 7.13 3.75
CA ALA A 258 -29.82 7.08 3.77
C ALA A 258 -30.46 8.34 4.38
N TYR A 259 -29.70 9.12 5.15
CA TYR A 259 -30.15 10.35 5.82
C TYR A 259 -29.51 11.61 5.22
N GLY A 260 -28.95 11.51 4.01
CA GLY A 260 -28.31 12.63 3.31
C GLY A 260 -26.89 12.96 3.77
N GLY A 261 -26.34 12.23 4.75
CA GLY A 261 -24.92 12.32 5.11
C GLY A 261 -24.04 11.53 4.14
N LYS A 262 -22.74 11.84 4.06
CA LYS A 262 -21.81 11.11 3.18
C LYS A 262 -20.66 10.52 3.99
N GLY A 263 -21.02 9.55 4.83
CA GLY A 263 -20.11 8.76 5.62
C GLY A 263 -20.60 7.32 5.72
N CYS A 264 -19.75 6.36 5.39
CA CYS A 264 -20.08 4.94 5.46
C CYS A 264 -18.90 4.16 6.07
N ARG A 265 -19.20 3.18 6.91
CA ARG A 265 -18.22 2.22 7.41
C ARG A 265 -18.77 0.82 7.26
N LEU A 266 -18.01 -0.04 6.60
CA LEU A 266 -18.38 -1.41 6.30
C LEU A 266 -17.30 -2.36 6.81
N TRP A 267 -17.72 -3.44 7.46
CA TRP A 267 -16.86 -4.55 7.83
C TRP A 267 -17.23 -5.78 7.03
N PHE A 268 -16.22 -6.45 6.50
CA PHE A 268 -16.37 -7.71 5.81
C PHE A 268 -15.47 -8.77 6.43
N ASP A 269 -16.00 -9.96 6.61
CA ASP A 269 -15.21 -11.15 6.90
C ASP A 269 -14.78 -11.82 5.60
N GLY A 270 -13.52 -12.28 5.58
CA GLY A 270 -12.98 -13.12 4.53
C GLY A 270 -13.66 -14.49 4.49
N PRO A 271 -13.53 -15.22 3.36
CA PRO A 271 -14.10 -16.56 3.24
C PRO A 271 -13.42 -17.53 4.22
N GLU A 272 -14.09 -18.62 4.58
CA GLU A 272 -13.60 -19.60 5.57
C GLU A 272 -12.17 -20.11 5.28
N ARG A 273 -11.82 -20.26 4.00
CA ARG A 273 -10.50 -20.74 3.55
C ARG A 273 -9.40 -19.66 3.55
N ALA A 274 -9.76 -18.40 3.78
CA ALA A 274 -8.86 -17.25 3.88
C ALA A 274 -9.42 -16.26 4.91
N PRO A 275 -9.39 -16.60 6.20
CA PRO A 275 -9.97 -15.78 7.25
C PRO A 275 -9.21 -14.46 7.39
N GLY A 276 -9.93 -13.44 7.85
CA GLY A 276 -9.44 -12.06 7.96
C GLY A 276 -10.62 -11.10 7.87
N ARG A 277 -10.37 -9.82 8.14
CA ARG A 277 -11.40 -8.78 8.12
C ARG A 277 -10.95 -7.58 7.31
N LEU A 278 -11.87 -7.02 6.54
CA LEU A 278 -11.70 -5.75 5.84
C LEU A 278 -12.52 -4.68 6.57
N ASP A 279 -11.87 -3.59 7.01
CA ASP A 279 -12.52 -2.39 7.58
C ASP A 279 -12.45 -1.26 6.55
N LEU A 280 -13.55 -1.07 5.82
CA LEU A 280 -13.66 -0.03 4.79
C LEU A 280 -14.38 1.19 5.37
N GLN A 281 -13.71 2.33 5.37
CA GLN A 281 -14.25 3.62 5.78
C GLN A 281 -14.33 4.54 4.55
N MET A 282 -15.48 5.13 4.32
CA MET A 282 -15.71 6.12 3.27
C MET A 282 -16.19 7.40 3.94
N VAL A 283 -15.45 8.49 3.74
CA VAL A 283 -15.71 9.78 4.38
C VAL A 283 -15.74 10.89 3.34
N GLU A 284 -16.62 11.86 3.51
CA GLU A 284 -16.61 13.09 2.73
C GLU A 284 -15.58 14.06 3.32
N ALA A 285 -14.74 14.62 2.46
CA ALA A 285 -13.96 15.82 2.76
C ALA A 285 -14.94 16.97 3.00
N GLY A 286 -14.64 17.86 3.94
CA GLY A 286 -15.49 18.98 4.30
C GLY A 286 -15.60 20.06 3.21
N PRO A 287 -15.60 21.35 3.58
CA PRO A 287 -15.87 22.43 2.64
C PRO A 287 -14.87 22.50 1.46
N ASP A 288 -15.19 23.29 0.44
CA ASP A 288 -14.38 23.41 -0.79
C ASP A 288 -12.90 23.71 -0.54
N CYS A 289 -12.55 24.42 0.54
CA CYS A 289 -11.16 24.66 0.92
C CYS A 289 -10.39 23.39 1.30
N GLU A 290 -11.05 22.38 1.89
CA GLU A 290 -10.43 21.07 2.17
C GLU A 290 -10.21 20.27 0.87
N VAL A 291 -11.16 20.32 -0.07
CA VAL A 291 -10.98 19.71 -1.40
C VAL A 291 -9.83 20.39 -2.16
N ALA A 292 -9.70 21.72 -2.05
CA ALA A 292 -8.59 22.47 -2.61
C ALA A 292 -7.24 22.07 -1.99
N GLU A 293 -7.17 21.80 -0.68
CA GLU A 293 -5.96 21.25 -0.06
C GLU A 293 -5.57 19.88 -0.64
N TYR A 294 -6.53 18.96 -0.78
CA TYR A 294 -6.28 17.68 -1.43
C TYR A 294 -5.80 17.87 -2.87
N ASN A 295 -6.42 18.79 -3.63
CA ASN A 295 -5.99 19.11 -4.99
C ASN A 295 -4.53 19.59 -5.05
N GLN A 296 -4.14 20.50 -4.16
CA GLN A 296 -2.76 20.98 -4.05
C GLN A 296 -1.78 19.87 -3.64
N ALA A 297 -2.15 19.06 -2.64
CA ALA A 297 -1.33 17.95 -2.19
C ALA A 297 -1.11 16.92 -3.30
N LEU A 298 -2.17 16.55 -4.03
CA LEU A 298 -2.11 15.64 -5.17
C LEU A 298 -1.23 16.20 -6.30
N ALA A 299 -1.30 17.51 -6.58
CA ALA A 299 -0.43 18.16 -7.57
C ALA A 299 1.02 18.16 -7.11
N PHE A 300 1.28 18.49 -5.83
CA PHE A 300 2.61 18.50 -5.23
C PHE A 300 3.27 17.12 -5.25
N THR A 301 2.52 16.06 -4.91
CA THR A 301 3.02 14.68 -4.95
C THR A 301 3.15 14.12 -6.36
N GLY A 302 2.72 14.85 -7.40
CA GLY A 302 2.91 14.49 -8.80
C GLY A 302 1.85 13.55 -9.36
N SER A 303 0.64 13.52 -8.78
CA SER A 303 -0.47 12.77 -9.37
C SER A 303 -0.83 13.30 -10.76
N PRO A 304 -1.26 12.44 -11.71
CA PRO A 304 -1.56 12.88 -13.07
C PRO A 304 -2.71 13.91 -13.11
N SER A 305 -2.53 15.00 -13.87
CA SER A 305 -3.50 16.11 -13.95
C SER A 305 -4.92 15.67 -14.27
N SER A 306 -5.09 14.72 -15.20
CA SER A 306 -6.40 14.19 -15.58
C SER A 306 -7.08 13.43 -14.43
N GLN A 307 -6.31 12.78 -13.56
CA GLN A 307 -6.85 12.10 -12.37
C GLN A 307 -7.23 13.13 -11.30
N ILE A 308 -6.40 14.17 -11.10
CA ILE A 308 -6.71 15.26 -10.17
C ILE A 308 -8.04 15.92 -10.56
N THR A 309 -8.21 16.31 -11.83
CA THR A 309 -9.48 16.88 -12.31
C THR A 309 -10.65 15.94 -12.15
N ARG A 310 -10.45 14.64 -12.38
CA ARG A 310 -11.51 13.63 -12.18
C ARG A 310 -11.99 13.58 -10.72
N VAL A 311 -11.07 13.45 -9.75
CA VAL A 311 -11.43 13.21 -8.34
C VAL A 311 -11.77 14.48 -7.57
N THR A 312 -11.23 15.63 -7.98
CA THR A 312 -11.51 16.92 -7.33
C THR A 312 -12.57 17.75 -8.05
N GLY A 313 -12.77 17.52 -9.34
CA GLY A 313 -13.56 18.40 -10.22
C GLY A 313 -12.83 19.68 -10.65
N ASN A 314 -11.58 19.89 -10.20
CA ASN A 314 -10.85 21.15 -10.35
C ASN A 314 -9.53 20.95 -11.12
N PRO A 315 -9.00 22.00 -11.79
CA PRO A 315 -7.63 21.97 -12.32
C PRO A 315 -6.59 21.69 -11.22
N PRO A 316 -5.45 21.05 -11.54
CA PRO A 316 -4.39 20.81 -10.56
C PRO A 316 -3.79 22.09 -9.98
N GLY A 317 -3.54 22.09 -8.67
CA GLY A 317 -3.02 23.23 -7.92
C GLY A 317 -4.06 24.31 -7.59
N MET A 318 -5.35 24.05 -7.80
CA MET A 318 -6.39 25.03 -7.48
C MET A 318 -6.41 25.36 -5.98
N THR A 319 -6.54 26.66 -5.68
CA THR A 319 -6.76 27.19 -4.33
C THR A 319 -8.23 27.54 -4.15
N ALA A 320 -8.71 27.52 -2.91
CA ALA A 320 -10.01 28.07 -2.55
C ALA A 320 -9.88 28.82 -1.23
N ASP A 321 -10.59 29.93 -1.11
CA ASP A 321 -10.66 30.68 0.13
C ASP A 321 -11.40 29.87 1.18
N CYS A 322 -10.91 29.94 2.42
CA CYS A 322 -11.59 29.30 3.53
C CYS A 322 -12.91 30.03 3.82
N ALA A 323 -13.98 29.27 4.02
CA ALA A 323 -15.20 29.83 4.59
C ALA A 323 -14.87 30.48 5.95
N PRO A 324 -15.53 31.59 6.35
CA PRO A 324 -15.27 32.27 7.62
C PRO A 324 -15.36 31.37 8.87
N THR A 325 -16.11 30.26 8.76
CA THR A 325 -16.29 29.26 9.81
C THR A 325 -15.29 28.11 9.76
N CYS A 326 -14.34 28.13 8.83
CA CYS A 326 -13.30 27.11 8.76
C CYS A 326 -12.20 27.41 9.77
N HIS A 327 -12.11 26.57 10.81
CA HIS A 327 -11.08 26.69 11.84
C HIS A 327 -9.91 25.71 11.63
N ARG A 328 -9.82 25.06 10.45
CA ARG A 328 -8.76 24.10 10.15
C ARG A 328 -7.49 24.81 9.70
N LEU A 329 -6.36 24.24 10.10
CA LEU A 329 -5.05 24.65 9.60
C LEU A 329 -4.83 24.01 8.23
N HIS A 330 -4.88 24.83 7.20
CA HIS A 330 -4.65 24.41 5.82
C HIS A 330 -3.19 24.64 5.43
N ASP A 331 -2.33 23.64 5.67
CA ASP A 331 -0.91 23.66 5.31
C ASP A 331 -0.42 22.25 4.92
N THR A 332 -1.27 21.49 4.22
CA THR A 332 -0.92 20.11 3.85
C THR A 332 0.36 20.05 3.00
N VAL A 333 0.51 20.95 2.03
CA VAL A 333 1.73 21.01 1.19
C VAL A 333 2.96 21.40 2.01
N GLY A 334 2.88 22.41 2.88
CA GLY A 334 4.00 22.80 3.74
C GLY A 334 4.39 21.69 4.73
N TYR A 335 3.41 20.94 5.25
CA TYR A 335 3.68 19.73 6.04
C TYR A 335 4.47 18.69 5.22
N LEU A 336 4.04 18.38 3.99
CA LEU A 336 4.73 17.41 3.13
C LEU A 336 6.16 17.86 2.78
N GLN A 337 6.36 19.16 2.54
CA GLN A 337 7.70 19.74 2.33
C GLN A 337 8.59 19.55 3.56
N ARG A 338 8.09 19.87 4.76
CA ARG A 338 8.84 19.67 6.02
C ARG A 338 9.19 18.20 6.26
N VAL A 339 8.29 17.27 5.93
CA VAL A 339 8.56 15.83 6.01
C VAL A 339 9.69 15.44 5.05
N ALA A 340 9.65 15.91 3.79
CA ALA A 340 10.69 15.63 2.81
C ALA A 340 12.06 16.20 3.23
N GLU A 341 12.10 17.45 3.70
CA GLU A 341 13.30 18.08 4.24
C GLU A 341 13.84 17.36 5.48
N GLY A 342 12.95 16.95 6.38
CA GLY A 342 13.29 16.22 7.60
C GLY A 342 14.00 14.90 7.29
N ARG A 343 13.53 14.15 6.29
CA ARG A 343 14.19 12.92 5.82
C ARG A 343 15.60 13.18 5.31
N MET A 344 15.79 14.24 4.52
CA MET A 344 17.12 14.63 4.02
C MET A 344 18.08 15.01 5.15
N LYS A 345 17.61 15.80 6.13
CA LYS A 345 18.42 16.18 7.30
C LYS A 345 18.82 14.97 8.15
N GLU A 346 17.92 14.03 8.37
CA GLU A 346 18.22 12.81 9.14
C GLU A 346 19.22 11.91 8.40
N LEU A 347 19.10 11.79 7.08
CA LEU A 347 20.09 11.08 6.25
C LEU A 347 21.49 11.70 6.42
N ASP A 348 21.60 13.02 6.28
CA ASP A 348 22.88 13.73 6.42
C ASP A 348 23.46 13.55 7.83
N ARG A 349 22.62 13.61 8.86
CA ARG A 349 23.03 13.40 10.26
C ARG A 349 23.62 12.00 10.46
N ARG A 350 22.97 10.96 9.92
CA ARG A 350 23.44 9.57 10.04
C ARG A 350 24.73 9.34 9.27
N GLN A 351 24.87 9.94 8.09
CA GLN A 351 26.11 9.85 7.32
C GLN A 351 27.30 10.48 8.06
N ARG A 352 27.11 11.64 8.69
CA ARG A 352 28.16 12.30 9.48
C ARG A 352 28.59 11.52 10.72
N ARG A 353 27.72 10.68 11.29
CA ARG A 353 28.05 9.84 12.47
C ARG A 353 28.82 8.57 12.10
N ALA A 354 28.77 8.15 10.85
CA ALA A 354 29.42 6.94 10.36
C ALA A 354 30.87 7.16 9.89
N HIS A 355 31.31 8.42 9.82
CA HIS A 355 32.66 8.87 9.54
C HIS A 355 33.26 9.47 10.80
#